data_AF-A0A2E6XNA7-F1
#
_entry.id   AF-A0A2E6XNA7-F1
#
_cell.length_a   1.000
_cell.length_b   1.000
_cell.length_c   1.000
_cell.angle_alpha   90.00
_cell.angle_beta   90.00
_cell.angle_gamma   90.00
#
_symmetry.space_group_name_H-M   'P 1'
#
loop_
_entity.id
_entity.type
_entity.pdbx_description
1 polymer ?
#
loop_
_entity_poly.entity_id
_entity_poly.type
_entity_poly.pdbx_seq_one_letter_code
_entity_poly.pdbx_strand_id
1 'polypeptide(L)'
;MLTGCRVMIGLCLKVSKNVNLCHFLFNLQEDLMSGFLGTYNISLDEKGRFNVPAKFRGTIEQSGPQLVVCAMDPFLVIFPQKEWAENEQKMNDLNAFNKEDRARLREFYSRATDCEMKSGKILLPLSLRDIAGLKKEAVLVGMSKTFEIWSPQRWEKQGGK
;
A
#
# COMPACT_ATOMS: atom_id res chain seq x y z
N MET A 1 9.30 29.00 -10.81
CA MET A 1 8.38 28.13 -11.57
C MET A 1 7.23 27.67 -10.67
N LEU A 2 6.33 28.58 -10.31
CA LEU A 2 5.10 28.31 -9.54
C LEU A 2 3.88 28.86 -10.29
N THR A 3 3.80 28.60 -11.59
CA THR A 3 2.76 29.16 -12.47
C THR A 3 1.79 28.13 -13.04
N GLY A 4 1.97 26.83 -12.75
CA GLY A 4 1.09 25.76 -13.25
C GLY A 4 -0.12 25.42 -12.37
N CYS A 5 -0.06 25.68 -11.06
CA CYS A 5 -1.09 25.17 -10.13
C CYS A 5 -2.29 26.13 -9.95
N ARG A 6 -2.12 27.43 -10.21
CA ARG A 6 -3.20 28.43 -10.08
C ARG A 6 -4.20 28.44 -11.23
N VAL A 7 -3.86 27.88 -12.40
CA VAL A 7 -4.76 27.87 -13.57
C VAL A 7 -5.81 26.75 -13.48
N MET A 8 -5.48 25.61 -12.84
CA MET A 8 -6.40 24.49 -12.68
C MET A 8 -7.54 24.78 -11.68
N ILE A 9 -7.29 25.60 -10.65
CA ILE A 9 -8.34 26.02 -9.71
C ILE A 9 -9.27 27.06 -10.38
N GLY A 10 -8.76 27.86 -11.31
CA GLY A 10 -9.53 28.88 -12.04
C GLY A 10 -10.48 28.33 -13.10
N LEU A 11 -10.23 27.14 -13.66
CA LEU A 11 -11.12 26.54 -14.68
C LEU A 11 -12.28 25.73 -14.08
N CYS A 12 -12.18 25.27 -12.83
CA CYS A 12 -13.21 24.46 -12.19
C CYS A 12 -14.42 25.29 -11.70
N LEU A 13 -14.20 26.56 -11.34
CA LEU A 13 -15.27 27.46 -10.84
C LEU A 13 -16.28 27.92 -11.91
N LYS A 14 -16.10 27.56 -13.18
CA LYS A 14 -17.05 27.88 -14.25
C LYS A 14 -17.95 26.73 -14.70
N VAL A 15 -17.82 25.52 -14.14
CA VAL A 15 -18.55 24.34 -14.65
C VAL A 15 -19.54 23.70 -13.68
N SER A 16 -19.61 24.07 -12.39
CA SER A 16 -20.70 23.52 -11.57
C SER A 16 -21.09 24.35 -10.37
N LYS A 17 -22.37 24.76 -10.31
CA LYS A 17 -23.02 25.30 -9.10
C LYS A 17 -23.35 24.22 -8.06
N ASN A 18 -22.96 22.97 -8.31
CA ASN A 18 -23.27 21.85 -7.43
C ASN A 18 -22.06 21.54 -6.54
N VAL A 19 -22.15 21.94 -5.27
CA VAL A 19 -21.08 21.80 -4.27
C VAL A 19 -20.61 20.34 -4.12
N ASN A 20 -21.53 19.38 -4.29
CA ASN A 20 -21.23 17.95 -4.28
C ASN A 20 -20.35 17.50 -5.46
N LEU A 21 -20.52 18.11 -6.63
CA LEU A 21 -19.73 17.78 -7.82
C LEU A 21 -18.32 18.39 -7.73
N CYS A 22 -18.18 19.57 -7.12
CA CYS A 22 -16.88 20.19 -6.87
C CYS A 22 -16.07 19.39 -5.82
N HIS A 23 -16.73 18.90 -4.77
CA HIS A 23 -16.10 18.00 -3.79
C HIS A 23 -15.69 16.66 -4.42
N PHE A 24 -16.53 16.11 -5.31
CA PHE A 24 -16.23 14.88 -6.05
C PHE A 24 -15.04 15.05 -7.01
N LEU A 25 -14.97 16.16 -7.75
CA LEU A 25 -13.86 16.49 -8.64
C LEU A 25 -12.57 16.82 -7.87
N PHE A 26 -12.67 17.43 -6.69
CA PHE A 26 -11.53 17.68 -5.80
C PHE A 26 -10.97 16.37 -5.22
N ASN A 27 -11.84 15.45 -4.79
CA ASN A 27 -11.44 14.10 -4.35
C ASN A 27 -10.84 13.27 -5.48
N LEU A 28 -11.39 13.36 -6.70
CA LEU A 28 -10.82 12.73 -7.89
C LEU A 28 -9.44 13.30 -8.26
N GLN A 29 -9.16 14.56 -7.94
CA GLN A 29 -7.88 15.21 -8.21
C GLN A 29 -6.82 14.88 -7.14
N GLU A 30 -7.22 14.65 -5.89
CA GLU A 30 -6.37 14.13 -4.80
C GLU A 30 -5.98 12.66 -5.04
N ASP A 31 -6.95 11.80 -5.42
CA ASP A 31 -6.68 10.38 -5.72
C ASP A 31 -5.79 10.17 -6.96
N LEU A 32 -5.76 11.14 -7.89
CA LEU A 32 -4.96 11.05 -9.12
C LEU A 32 -3.47 11.41 -8.93
N MET A 33 -3.07 11.99 -7.78
CA MET A 33 -1.74 12.58 -7.61
C MET A 33 -0.83 11.92 -6.55
N SER A 34 -1.30 10.94 -5.76
CA SER A 34 -0.51 10.40 -4.61
C SER A 34 -0.43 8.86 -4.49
N GLY A 35 -0.48 8.11 -5.59
CA GLY A 35 -0.35 6.65 -5.54
C GLY A 35 1.09 6.12 -5.38
N PHE A 36 1.23 4.88 -4.92
CA PHE A 36 2.47 4.11 -4.97
C PHE A 36 2.73 3.64 -6.40
N LEU A 37 3.73 4.22 -7.06
CA LEU A 37 4.09 3.89 -8.44
C LEU A 37 5.58 3.62 -8.60
N GLY A 38 5.91 2.66 -9.46
CA GLY A 38 7.27 2.31 -9.85
C GLY A 38 7.86 1.13 -9.07
N THR A 39 9.07 0.76 -9.47
CA THR A 39 9.82 -0.40 -8.94
C THR A 39 11.11 0.06 -8.30
N TYR A 40 11.42 -0.43 -7.09
CA TYR A 40 12.59 -0.02 -6.32
C TYR A 40 13.31 -1.21 -5.72
N ASN A 41 14.61 -1.34 -5.99
CA ASN A 41 15.46 -2.29 -5.29
C ASN A 41 15.85 -1.70 -3.92
N ILE A 42 15.64 -2.49 -2.87
CA ILE A 42 15.92 -2.12 -1.49
C ILE A 42 16.74 -3.22 -0.79
N SER A 43 17.45 -2.83 0.26
CA SER A 43 18.11 -3.76 1.17
C SER A 43 17.39 -3.82 2.52
N LEU A 44 17.39 -5.01 3.10
CA LEU A 44 16.93 -5.28 4.46
C LEU A 44 18.14 -5.30 5.40
N ASP A 45 18.03 -4.62 6.53
CA ASP A 45 19.02 -4.75 7.61
C ASP A 45 18.88 -6.09 8.35
N GLU A 46 19.78 -6.37 9.30
CA GLU A 46 19.78 -7.61 10.08
C GLU A 46 18.48 -7.86 10.85
N LYS A 47 17.74 -6.80 11.19
CA LYS A 47 16.46 -6.89 11.90
C LYS A 47 15.28 -7.04 10.93
N GLY A 48 15.50 -6.91 9.62
CA GLY A 48 14.45 -6.94 8.60
C GLY A 48 13.81 -5.59 8.36
N ARG A 49 14.50 -4.48 8.65
CA ARG A 49 14.02 -3.12 8.33
C ARG A 49 14.54 -2.67 6.99
N PHE A 50 13.74 -1.89 6.28
CA PHE A 50 14.16 -1.22 5.04
C PHE A 50 13.87 0.27 5.08
N ASN A 51 14.61 1.03 4.27
CA ASN A 51 14.30 2.45 4.03
C ASN A 51 13.23 2.56 2.94
N VAL A 52 12.12 3.21 3.26
CA VAL A 52 11.05 3.46 2.29
C VAL A 52 11.55 4.42 1.21
N PRO A 53 11.29 4.20 -0.09
CA PRO A 53 11.61 5.14 -1.15
C PRO A 53 10.99 6.52 -0.90
N ALA A 54 11.70 7.60 -1.21
CA ALA A 54 11.24 8.97 -0.91
C ALA A 54 9.84 9.29 -1.49
N LYS A 55 9.51 8.76 -2.68
CA LYS A 55 8.18 8.92 -3.28
C LYS A 55 7.07 8.25 -2.48
N PHE A 56 7.35 7.10 -1.85
CA PHE A 56 6.36 6.36 -1.07
C PHE A 56 6.15 6.96 0.32
N ARG A 57 7.18 7.61 0.89
CA ARG A 57 7.09 8.25 2.22
C ARG A 57 5.99 9.29 2.27
N GLY A 58 5.91 10.17 1.27
CA GLY A 58 4.89 11.21 1.22
C GLY A 58 3.47 10.65 1.22
N THR A 59 3.21 9.61 0.42
CA THR A 59 1.93 8.91 0.39
C THR A 59 1.57 8.26 1.73
N ILE A 60 2.55 7.62 2.40
CA ILE A 60 2.33 7.02 3.72
C ILE A 60 2.06 8.12 4.76
N GLU A 61 2.87 9.17 4.80
CA GLU A 61 2.72 10.27 5.77
C GLU A 61 1.37 10.97 5.65
N GLN A 62 0.84 11.13 4.42
CA GLN A 62 -0.51 11.66 4.18
C GLN A 62 -1.62 10.75 4.72
N SER A 63 -1.41 9.43 4.68
CA SER A 63 -2.38 8.43 5.16
C SER A 63 -2.24 8.09 6.65
N GLY A 64 -1.17 8.57 7.28
CA GLY A 64 -0.75 8.17 8.62
C GLY A 64 0.34 7.09 8.60
N PRO A 65 1.23 7.06 9.61
CA PRO A 65 2.37 6.15 9.61
C PRO A 65 1.99 4.67 9.86
N GLN A 66 0.75 4.39 10.29
CA GLN A 66 0.28 3.03 10.52
C GLN A 66 -0.01 2.30 9.21
N LEU A 67 0.36 1.03 9.17
CA LEU A 67 0.29 0.17 7.99
C LEU A 67 -0.11 -1.24 8.40
N VAL A 68 -0.63 -2.02 7.46
CA VAL A 68 -0.77 -3.48 7.62
C VAL A 68 0.12 -4.16 6.60
N VAL A 69 0.98 -5.07 7.05
CA VAL A 69 1.78 -5.93 6.17
C VAL A 69 1.09 -7.29 6.12
N CYS A 70 0.74 -7.74 4.92
CA CYS A 70 0.09 -9.02 4.69
C CYS A 70 0.93 -9.89 3.76
N ALA A 71 1.14 -11.15 4.11
CA ALA A 71 1.81 -12.11 3.22
C ALA A 71 0.84 -12.70 2.20
N MET A 72 1.07 -12.41 0.93
CA MET A 72 0.36 -12.99 -0.21
C MET A 72 1.35 -13.88 -0.95
N ASP A 73 1.37 -15.19 -0.70
CA ASP A 73 2.41 -16.08 -1.27
C ASP A 73 2.46 -15.90 -2.82
N PRO A 74 3.58 -15.45 -3.42
CA PRO A 74 4.96 -15.45 -2.90
C PRO A 74 5.60 -14.10 -2.48
N PHE A 75 4.82 -13.08 -2.15
CA PHE A 75 5.25 -11.72 -1.79
C PHE A 75 4.56 -11.18 -0.52
N LEU A 76 4.92 -9.97 -0.11
CA LEU A 76 4.17 -9.21 0.89
C LEU A 76 3.43 -8.06 0.22
N VAL A 77 2.28 -7.68 0.74
CA VAL A 77 1.56 -6.46 0.39
C VAL A 77 1.54 -5.55 1.61
N ILE A 78 1.82 -4.27 1.40
CA ILE A 78 1.68 -3.24 2.43
C ILE A 78 0.48 -2.38 2.10
N PHE A 79 -0.43 -2.31 3.07
CA PHE A 79 -1.64 -1.51 3.02
C PHE A 79 -1.49 -0.29 3.94
N PRO A 80 -1.72 0.93 3.44
CA PRO A 80 -2.18 2.01 4.30
C PRO A 80 -3.45 1.61 5.06
N GLN A 81 -3.63 2.08 6.29
CA GLN A 81 -4.80 1.72 7.11
C GLN A 81 -6.15 1.97 6.43
N LYS A 82 -6.27 3.08 5.67
CA LYS A 82 -7.48 3.37 4.87
C LYS A 82 -7.80 2.23 3.89
N GLU A 83 -6.80 1.78 3.14
CA GLU A 83 -6.95 0.74 2.13
C GLU A 83 -7.17 -0.64 2.76
N TRP A 84 -6.59 -0.89 3.93
CA TRP A 84 -6.87 -2.09 4.71
C TRP A 84 -8.34 -2.14 5.15
N ALA A 85 -8.87 -1.04 5.68
CA ALA A 85 -10.27 -0.97 6.11
C ALA A 85 -11.25 -1.19 4.95
N GLU A 86 -10.96 -0.66 3.75
CA GLU A 86 -11.72 -0.95 2.53
C GLU A 86 -11.69 -2.44 2.16
N ASN A 87 -10.56 -3.12 2.41
CA ASN A 87 -10.44 -4.55 2.16
C ASN A 87 -11.18 -5.39 3.22
N GLU A 88 -11.17 -4.97 4.49
CA GLU A 88 -11.93 -5.63 5.56
C GLU A 88 -13.44 -5.60 5.31
N GLN A 89 -13.96 -4.50 4.75
CA GLN A 89 -15.37 -4.43 4.38
C GLN A 89 -15.78 -5.53 3.40
N LYS A 90 -14.91 -5.92 2.47
CA LYS A 90 -15.16 -7.03 1.54
C LYS A 90 -15.07 -8.39 2.23
N MET A 91 -14.24 -8.52 3.26
CA MET A 91 -14.13 -9.75 4.05
C MET A 91 -15.32 -9.95 4.99
N ASN A 92 -16.03 -8.89 5.36
CA ASN A 92 -17.24 -8.97 6.18
C ASN A 92 -18.40 -9.69 5.48
N ASP A 93 -18.36 -9.85 4.16
CA ASP A 93 -19.35 -10.63 3.42
C ASP A 93 -19.22 -12.15 3.68
N LEU A 94 -18.09 -12.59 4.24
CA LEU A 94 -17.87 -13.99 4.62
C LEU A 94 -18.60 -14.34 5.92
N ASN A 95 -19.33 -15.46 5.93
CA ASN A 95 -20.09 -15.87 7.09
C ASN A 95 -19.17 -16.57 8.11
N ALA A 96 -18.79 -15.86 9.18
CA ALA A 96 -17.99 -16.44 10.27
C ALA A 96 -18.65 -17.63 11.00
N PHE A 97 -19.92 -17.97 10.75
CA PHE A 97 -20.56 -19.19 11.25
C PHE A 97 -20.46 -20.37 10.29
N ASN A 98 -20.10 -20.14 9.03
CA ASN A 98 -19.72 -21.19 8.08
C ASN A 98 -18.26 -21.65 8.35
N LYS A 99 -18.02 -22.97 8.34
CA LYS A 99 -16.71 -23.56 8.64
C LYS A 99 -15.64 -23.18 7.61
N GLU A 100 -16.00 -23.13 6.33
CA GLU A 100 -15.08 -22.83 5.23
C GLU A 100 -14.70 -21.34 5.25
N ASP A 101 -15.68 -20.46 5.42
CA ASP A 101 -15.46 -19.02 5.53
C ASP A 101 -14.58 -18.67 6.74
N ARG A 102 -14.80 -19.29 7.90
CA ARG A 102 -13.89 -19.15 9.06
C ARG A 102 -12.47 -19.59 8.76
N ALA A 103 -12.30 -20.67 8.00
CA ALA A 103 -10.96 -21.15 7.66
C ALA A 103 -10.24 -20.13 6.77
N ARG A 104 -10.94 -19.56 5.77
CA ARG A 104 -10.42 -18.50 4.90
C ARG A 104 -10.07 -17.23 5.66
N LEU A 105 -10.98 -16.75 6.53
CA LEU A 105 -10.73 -15.58 7.37
C LEU A 105 -9.50 -15.81 8.28
N ARG A 106 -9.40 -16.98 8.91
CA ARG A 106 -8.26 -17.32 9.77
C ARG A 106 -6.96 -17.33 8.99
N GLU A 107 -6.95 -17.96 7.81
CA GLU A 107 -5.77 -17.99 6.95
C GLU A 107 -5.34 -16.57 6.57
N PHE A 108 -6.27 -15.75 6.09
CA PHE A 108 -5.99 -14.37 5.67
C PHE A 108 -5.46 -13.50 6.82
N TYR A 109 -6.19 -13.42 7.94
CA TYR A 109 -5.79 -12.57 9.06
C TYR A 109 -4.55 -13.07 9.81
N SER A 110 -4.31 -14.39 9.84
CA SER A 110 -3.08 -14.94 10.44
C SER A 110 -1.80 -14.52 9.69
N ARG A 111 -1.95 -14.05 8.46
CA ARG A 111 -0.87 -13.61 7.57
C ARG A 111 -0.75 -12.09 7.50
N ALA A 112 -1.53 -11.35 8.29
CA ALA A 112 -1.47 -9.90 8.39
C ALA A 112 -0.87 -9.46 9.73
N THR A 113 -0.17 -8.34 9.75
CA THR A 113 0.41 -7.77 10.98
C THR A 113 0.45 -6.26 10.89
N ASP A 114 -0.01 -5.59 11.95
CA ASP A 114 0.12 -4.14 12.11
C ASP A 114 1.59 -3.73 12.19
N CYS A 115 1.93 -2.70 11.43
CA CYS A 115 3.26 -2.13 11.35
C CYS A 115 3.15 -0.60 11.32
N GLU A 116 4.30 0.05 11.42
CA GLU A 116 4.38 1.50 11.29
C GLU A 116 5.66 1.93 10.60
N MET A 117 5.58 3.04 9.87
CA MET A 117 6.76 3.73 9.36
C MET A 117 7.33 4.66 10.44
N LYS A 118 8.54 4.35 10.92
CA LYS A 118 9.28 5.17 11.89
C LYS A 118 10.56 5.69 11.25
N SER A 119 10.70 7.01 11.19
CA SER A 119 11.87 7.69 10.60
C SER A 119 12.19 7.20 9.17
N GLY A 120 11.16 7.02 8.35
CA GLY A 120 11.29 6.55 6.96
C GLY A 120 11.66 5.06 6.82
N LYS A 121 11.61 4.28 7.90
CA LYS A 121 11.86 2.84 7.90
C LYS A 121 10.64 2.04 8.33
N ILE A 122 10.48 0.86 7.76
CA ILE A 122 9.46 -0.13 8.15
C ILE A 122 10.18 -1.41 8.57
N LEU A 123 9.75 -2.01 9.69
CA LEU A 123 10.20 -3.32 10.16
C LEU A 123 9.28 -4.41 9.61
N LEU A 124 9.82 -5.36 8.86
CA LEU A 124 9.06 -6.52 8.41
C LEU A 124 9.14 -7.65 9.45
N PRO A 125 8.00 -8.14 9.98
CA PRO A 125 7.97 -9.28 10.87
C PRO A 125 8.68 -10.50 10.27
N LEU A 126 9.43 -11.23 11.09
CA LEU A 126 10.23 -12.39 10.62
C LEU A 126 9.36 -13.45 9.95
N SER A 127 8.20 -13.79 10.54
CA SER A 127 7.27 -14.77 10.00
C SER A 127 6.82 -14.44 8.57
N LEU A 128 6.51 -13.16 8.30
CA LEU A 128 6.10 -12.70 6.97
C LEU A 128 7.28 -12.74 6.00
N ARG A 129 8.48 -12.34 6.44
CA ARG A 129 9.70 -12.43 5.63
C ARG A 129 10.00 -13.86 5.19
N ASP A 130 9.85 -14.83 6.10
CA ASP A 130 10.11 -16.24 5.81
C ASP A 130 9.13 -16.78 4.75
N ILE A 131 7.83 -16.45 4.87
CA ILE A 131 6.80 -16.80 3.88
C ILE A 131 7.14 -16.20 2.50
N ALA A 132 7.50 -14.92 2.46
CA ALA A 132 7.84 -14.21 1.23
C ALA A 132 9.27 -14.50 0.71
N GLY A 133 10.05 -15.33 1.41
CA GLY A 133 11.42 -15.69 1.02
C GLY A 133 12.38 -14.50 1.00
N LEU A 134 12.14 -13.48 1.84
CA LEU A 134 12.93 -12.25 1.89
C LEU A 134 14.22 -12.46 2.71
N LYS A 135 15.36 -12.08 2.12
CA LYS A 135 16.68 -12.17 2.76
C LYS A 135 17.28 -10.79 3.01
N LYS A 136 18.36 -10.43 2.31
CA LYS A 136 19.04 -9.12 2.42
C LYS A 136 18.58 -8.11 1.39
N GLU A 137 17.98 -8.59 0.29
CA GLU A 137 17.53 -7.77 -0.83
C GLU A 137 16.06 -8.02 -1.07
N ALA A 138 15.36 -6.98 -1.49
CA ALA A 138 13.95 -7.04 -1.88
C ALA A 138 13.66 -6.02 -2.98
N VAL A 139 12.56 -6.26 -3.69
CA VAL A 139 12.03 -5.36 -4.72
C VAL A 139 10.69 -4.84 -4.22
N LEU A 140 10.55 -3.51 -4.16
CA LEU A 140 9.27 -2.86 -3.92
C LEU A 140 8.59 -2.55 -5.25
N VAL A 141 7.31 -2.86 -5.36
CA VAL A 141 6.51 -2.59 -6.57
C VAL A 141 5.27 -1.81 -6.16
N GLY A 142 5.13 -0.59 -6.66
CA GLY A 142 3.95 0.24 -6.41
C GLY A 142 2.73 -0.26 -7.16
N MET A 143 1.61 -0.43 -6.44
CA MET A 143 0.33 -0.94 -6.95
C MET A 143 -0.79 0.09 -6.76
N SER A 144 -0.51 1.35 -7.07
CA SER A 144 -1.40 2.51 -6.92
C SER A 144 -1.79 2.80 -5.47
N LYS A 145 -2.63 1.98 -4.84
CA LYS A 145 -3.15 2.17 -3.47
C LYS A 145 -2.32 1.43 -2.42
N THR A 146 -1.64 0.37 -2.84
CA THR A 146 -0.77 -0.46 -2.00
C THR A 146 0.59 -0.59 -2.68
N PHE A 147 1.51 -1.30 -2.04
CA PHE A 147 2.73 -1.72 -2.70
C PHE A 147 3.16 -3.08 -2.22
N GLU A 148 3.87 -3.81 -3.08
CA GLU A 148 4.31 -5.17 -2.86
C GLU A 148 5.79 -5.22 -2.51
N ILE A 149 6.19 -6.27 -1.79
CA ILE A 149 7.58 -6.57 -1.48
C ILE A 149 7.88 -7.99 -1.93
N TRP A 150 8.81 -8.10 -2.86
CA TRP A 150 9.20 -9.35 -3.48
C TRP A 150 10.65 -9.69 -3.15
N SER A 151 10.96 -10.99 -3.03
CA SER A 151 12.36 -11.40 -3.20
C SER A 151 12.76 -11.18 -4.67
N PRO A 152 14.00 -10.76 -4.97
CA PRO A 152 14.43 -10.54 -6.35
C PRO A 152 14.20 -11.76 -7.26
N GLN A 153 14.46 -12.97 -6.76
CA GLN A 153 14.30 -14.21 -7.54
C GLN A 153 12.83 -14.49 -7.89
N ARG A 154 11.92 -14.27 -6.94
CA ARG A 154 10.48 -14.46 -7.17
C ARG A 154 9.91 -13.38 -8.11
N TRP A 155 10.41 -12.14 -8.01
CA TRP A 155 10.02 -11.05 -8.90
C TRP A 155 10.42 -11.33 -10.36
N GLU A 156 11.67 -11.75 -10.57
CA GLU A 156 12.17 -12.12 -11.89
C GLU A 156 11.36 -13.28 -12.49
N LYS A 157 11.06 -14.31 -11.68
CA LYS A 157 10.22 -15.43 -12.11
C LYS A 157 8.80 -15.02 -12.50
N GLN A 158 8.26 -13.98 -11.88
CA GLN A 158 6.94 -13.42 -12.20
C GLN A 158 6.95 -12.60 -13.51
N GLY A 159 8.12 -12.38 -14.12
CA GLY A 159 8.28 -11.55 -15.32
C GLY A 159 8.58 -10.07 -15.01
N GLY A 160 8.88 -9.77 -13.75
CA GLY A 160 9.41 -8.47 -13.35
C GLY A 160 10.75 -8.17 -14.03
N LYS A 161 10.93 -6.93 -14.47
CA LYS A 161 12.20 -6.40 -15.00
C LYS A 161 12.77 -5.34 -14.07
#